data_AF-A0A536TE81-F1
#
_entry.id   AF-A0A536TE81-F1
#
_cell.length_a   1.000
_cell.length_b   1.000
_cell.length_c   1.000
_cell.angle_alpha   90.00
_cell.angle_beta   90.00
_cell.angle_gamma   90.00
#
_symmetry.space_group_name_H-M   'P 1'
#
loop_
_entity.id
_entity.type
_entity.pdbx_description
1 polymer ?
#
loop_
_entity_poly.entity_id
_entity_poly.type
_entity_poly.pdbx_seq_one_letter_code
_entity_poly.pdbx_strand_id
1 'polypeptide(L)'
;GPYLDANDPGYSSFTIAHASRPARVYAGGNDGMLHAFDDANGDETWAYIPHDLYRPDNTGLGALAYQDGALPPFRHHFLVDSTPRIVDVDFGGSDWHSLLVGGLGKGGKSYYALDVTDPGAITTETQAAGQYLWTFTDADMGYSYGKPTLAKTRGFSSKWLMVVAAG
;
A
#
# COMPACT_ATOMS: atom_id res chain seq x y z
N GLY A 1 -20.21 -2.39 -5.27
CA GLY A 1 -21.33 -2.24 -4.32
C GLY A 1 -20.87 -2.72 -2.97
N PRO A 2 -21.43 -2.21 -1.85
CA PRO A 2 -21.02 -2.66 -0.52
C PRO A 2 -21.24 -4.17 -0.37
N TYR A 3 -20.38 -4.84 0.40
CA TYR A 3 -20.55 -6.26 0.70
C TYR A 3 -21.84 -6.48 1.49
N LEU A 4 -22.49 -7.62 1.25
CA LEU A 4 -23.74 -7.97 1.92
C LEU A 4 -23.46 -9.01 2.99
N ASP A 5 -23.93 -8.79 4.22
CA ASP A 5 -23.70 -9.71 5.35
C ASP A 5 -24.07 -11.17 5.05
N ALA A 6 -25.04 -11.40 4.16
CA ALA A 6 -25.43 -12.75 3.73
C ALA A 6 -24.29 -13.54 3.06
N ASN A 7 -23.35 -12.85 2.38
CA ASN A 7 -22.19 -13.45 1.71
C ASN A 7 -20.86 -13.08 2.38
N ASP A 8 -20.88 -12.01 3.17
CA ASP A 8 -19.73 -11.32 3.75
C ASP A 8 -20.06 -10.96 5.21
N PRO A 9 -20.16 -11.96 6.11
CA PRO A 9 -20.63 -11.76 7.48
C PRO A 9 -19.85 -10.69 8.23
N GLY A 10 -20.57 -9.86 8.98
CA GLY A 10 -20.00 -8.83 9.84
C GLY A 10 -19.54 -7.55 9.14
N TYR A 11 -19.65 -7.44 7.81
CA TYR A 11 -19.25 -6.23 7.10
C TYR A 11 -20.08 -5.01 7.50
N SER A 12 -21.39 -5.18 7.71
CA SER A 12 -22.23 -4.08 8.21
C SER A 12 -21.75 -3.56 9.57
N SER A 13 -21.37 -4.46 10.47
CA SER A 13 -20.84 -4.10 11.80
C SER A 13 -19.50 -3.40 11.69
N PHE A 14 -18.61 -3.86 10.80
CA PHE A 14 -17.34 -3.21 10.50
C PHE A 14 -17.53 -1.77 9.99
N THR A 15 -18.43 -1.57 9.02
CA THR A 15 -18.69 -0.23 8.45
C THR A 15 -19.30 0.72 9.47
N ILE A 16 -20.19 0.23 10.36
CA ILE A 16 -20.75 1.03 11.46
C ILE A 16 -19.65 1.40 12.47
N ALA A 17 -18.80 0.46 12.85
CA ALA A 17 -17.73 0.69 13.81
C ALA A 17 -16.70 1.72 13.32
N HIS A 18 -16.46 1.80 12.01
CA HIS A 18 -15.50 2.72 11.39
C HIS A 18 -16.16 3.91 10.69
N ALA A 19 -17.45 4.17 10.94
CA ALA A 19 -18.17 5.27 10.29
C ALA A 19 -17.59 6.66 10.61
N SER A 20 -16.94 6.80 11.77
CA SER A 20 -16.26 8.03 12.21
C SER A 20 -14.73 7.98 12.04
N ARG A 21 -14.21 7.03 11.26
CA ARG A 21 -12.78 6.89 11.01
C ARG A 21 -12.23 8.18 10.37
N PRO A 22 -11.14 8.77 10.89
CA PRO A 22 -10.52 9.94 10.27
C PRO A 22 -10.17 9.66 8.81
N ALA A 23 -10.57 10.56 7.92
CA ALA A 23 -10.21 10.46 6.52
C ALA A 23 -8.70 10.66 6.34
N ARG A 24 -8.11 9.84 5.48
CA ARG A 24 -6.70 9.93 5.08
C ARG A 24 -6.58 9.85 3.57
N VAL A 25 -5.64 10.61 3.03
CA VAL A 25 -5.24 10.56 1.63
C VAL A 25 -3.87 9.90 1.56
N TYR A 26 -3.75 8.84 0.77
CA TYR A 26 -2.49 8.12 0.59
C TYR A 26 -1.94 8.36 -0.81
N ALA A 27 -0.70 8.82 -0.89
CA ALA A 27 -0.03 9.13 -2.14
C ALA A 27 1.33 8.44 -2.21
N GLY A 28 1.56 7.71 -3.30
CA GLY A 28 2.89 7.25 -3.67
C GLY A 28 3.75 8.43 -4.14
N GLY A 29 4.95 8.54 -3.60
CA GLY A 29 5.93 9.55 -3.94
C GLY A 29 7.02 9.00 -4.86
N ASN A 30 7.49 9.88 -5.75
CA ASN A 30 8.62 9.57 -6.63
C ASN A 30 9.95 9.37 -5.87
N ASP A 31 9.99 9.80 -4.61
CA ASP A 31 11.03 9.55 -3.62
C ASP A 31 10.98 8.12 -3.04
N GLY A 32 10.07 7.28 -3.52
CA GLY A 32 10.01 5.88 -3.13
C GLY A 32 9.18 5.62 -1.89
N MET A 33 8.48 6.63 -1.36
CA MET A 33 7.72 6.49 -0.14
C MET A 33 6.22 6.50 -0.44
N LEU A 34 5.43 5.96 0.48
CA LEU A 34 4.00 6.21 0.55
C LEU A 34 3.76 7.24 1.65
N HIS A 35 3.12 8.35 1.34
CA HIS A 35 2.77 9.38 2.30
C HIS A 35 1.29 9.31 2.67
N ALA A 36 0.98 9.51 3.95
CA ALA A 36 -0.37 9.58 4.47
C ALA A 36 -0.67 10.99 4.97
N PHE A 37 -1.62 11.67 4.34
CA PHE A 37 -2.06 13.02 4.67
C PHE A 37 -3.41 13.00 5.37
N ASP A 38 -3.60 13.92 6.31
CA ASP A 38 -4.90 14.22 6.89
C ASP A 38 -5.73 15.08 5.90
N ASP A 39 -6.96 14.64 5.61
CA ASP A 39 -7.87 15.33 4.67
C ASP A 39 -8.31 16.72 5.17
N ALA A 40 -8.39 16.90 6.50
CA ALA A 40 -8.92 18.13 7.08
C ALA A 40 -7.97 19.34 6.93
N ASN A 41 -6.66 19.11 6.98
CA ASN A 41 -5.65 20.17 6.96
C ASN A 41 -4.52 19.95 5.93
N GLY A 42 -4.42 18.77 5.33
CA GLY A 42 -3.35 18.42 4.40
C GLY A 42 -2.02 18.09 5.08
N ASP A 43 -1.97 18.00 6.40
CA ASP A 43 -0.74 17.71 7.12
C ASP A 43 -0.32 16.24 6.91
N GLU A 44 0.97 16.03 6.69
CA GLU A 44 1.54 14.68 6.63
C GLU A 44 1.54 14.05 8.03
N THR A 45 0.91 12.89 8.15
CA THR A 45 0.76 12.17 9.43
C THR A 45 1.84 11.10 9.61
N TRP A 46 2.16 10.36 8.54
CA TRP A 46 3.24 9.38 8.51
C TRP A 46 3.61 9.05 7.06
N ALA A 47 4.80 8.48 6.88
CA ALA A 47 5.25 7.90 5.62
C ALA A 47 5.72 6.46 5.83
N TYR A 48 5.52 5.63 4.81
CA TYR A 48 6.03 4.27 4.75
C TYR A 48 7.06 4.16 3.64
N ILE A 49 8.20 3.57 3.98
CA ILE A 49 9.28 3.28 3.05
C ILE A 49 9.28 1.77 2.81
N PRO A 50 8.93 1.32 1.59
CA PRO A 50 9.01 -0.09 1.23
C PRO A 50 10.40 -0.67 1.48
N HIS A 51 10.45 -1.81 2.18
CA HIS A 51 11.71 -2.49 2.52
C HIS A 51 12.61 -2.76 1.30
N ASP A 52 12.01 -3.02 0.13
CA ASP A 52 12.74 -3.25 -1.11
C ASP A 52 13.56 -2.05 -1.61
N LEU A 53 13.29 -0.84 -1.11
CA LEU A 53 14.06 0.36 -1.42
C LEU A 53 15.19 0.61 -0.43
N TYR A 54 15.24 -0.09 0.70
CA TYR A 54 16.41 -0.15 1.60
C TYR A 54 17.45 -1.14 1.06
N ARG A 55 17.98 -0.85 -0.14
CA ARG A 55 19.09 -1.61 -0.73
C ARG A 55 20.37 -0.77 -0.73
N PRO A 56 21.54 -1.37 -0.44
CA PRO A 56 22.82 -0.66 -0.42
C PRO A 56 23.35 -0.35 -1.83
N ASP A 57 22.65 -0.77 -2.89
CA ASP A 57 22.99 -0.43 -4.27
C ASP A 57 22.35 0.91 -4.68
N ASN A 58 22.94 1.57 -5.68
CA ASN A 58 22.46 2.85 -6.23
C ASN A 58 21.16 2.69 -7.05
N THR A 59 20.30 1.73 -6.68
CA THR A 59 19.00 1.47 -7.32
C THR A 59 17.82 1.56 -6.36
N GLY A 60 18.06 1.63 -5.04
CA GLY A 60 17.05 1.93 -4.01
C GLY A 60 17.07 3.41 -3.56
N LEU A 61 16.74 3.70 -2.29
CA LEU A 61 16.84 5.04 -1.69
C LEU A 61 18.25 5.64 -1.84
N GLY A 62 19.27 4.78 -1.86
CA GLY A 62 20.66 5.18 -2.14
C GLY A 62 20.80 5.92 -3.48
N ALA A 63 19.98 5.63 -4.49
CA ALA A 63 19.96 6.33 -5.79
C ALA A 63 19.48 7.78 -5.71
N LEU A 64 18.66 8.13 -4.70
CA LEU A 64 18.24 9.51 -4.45
C LEU A 64 19.38 10.34 -3.83
N ALA A 65 20.26 9.69 -3.08
CA ALA A 65 21.42 10.31 -2.44
C ALA A 65 22.70 10.22 -3.30
N TYR A 66 22.84 9.22 -4.17
CA TYR A 66 23.99 9.05 -5.06
C TYR A 66 23.85 9.94 -6.31
N GLN A 67 24.31 11.18 -6.14
CA GLN A 67 24.63 12.09 -7.24
C GLN A 67 25.90 11.60 -7.95
N ASP A 68 25.76 10.68 -8.91
CA ASP A 68 26.88 10.39 -9.81
C ASP A 68 26.96 11.48 -10.88
N GLY A 69 27.89 12.43 -10.68
CA GLY A 69 28.38 13.34 -11.71
C GLY A 69 27.86 14.78 -11.63
N ALA A 70 28.80 15.71 -11.82
CA ALA A 70 28.63 17.16 -11.77
C ALA A 70 27.49 17.75 -12.64
N LEU A 71 27.08 18.98 -12.28
CA LEU A 71 26.00 19.75 -12.90
C LEU A 71 26.06 19.83 -14.44
N PRO A 72 24.92 19.69 -15.14
CA PRO A 72 23.69 18.99 -14.76
C PRO A 72 23.39 17.82 -15.75
N PRO A 73 22.76 16.71 -15.32
CA PRO A 73 21.31 16.78 -15.17
C PRO A 73 20.68 15.85 -14.12
N PHE A 74 19.65 16.35 -13.47
CA PHE A 74 18.64 15.59 -12.74
C PHE A 74 18.12 14.42 -13.61
N ARG A 75 18.46 13.17 -13.27
CA ARG A 75 17.84 11.98 -13.91
C ARG A 75 16.71 11.48 -13.01
N HIS A 76 15.49 11.85 -13.37
CA HIS A 76 14.26 11.47 -12.68
C HIS A 76 14.10 9.93 -12.68
N HIS A 77 14.48 9.27 -11.59
CA HIS A 77 14.10 7.88 -11.36
C HIS A 77 12.70 7.88 -10.77
N PHE A 78 11.76 7.20 -11.45
CA PHE A 78 10.46 7.00 -10.87
C PHE A 78 10.51 5.80 -9.93
N LEU A 79 10.09 5.98 -8.68
CA LEU A 79 10.03 4.90 -7.69
C LEU A 79 8.54 4.55 -7.52
N VAL A 80 7.87 5.02 -6.46
CA VAL A 80 6.49 4.66 -6.12
C VAL A 80 5.49 5.59 -6.84
N ASP A 81 5.32 5.42 -8.15
CA ASP A 81 4.38 6.20 -8.97
C ASP A 81 3.06 5.43 -9.27
N SER A 82 2.84 4.30 -8.60
CA SER A 82 1.59 3.54 -8.76
C SER A 82 0.57 3.98 -7.71
N THR A 83 -0.61 4.41 -8.16
CA THR A 83 -1.71 4.80 -7.26
C THR A 83 -2.08 3.61 -6.35
N PRO A 84 -1.96 3.75 -5.02
CA PRO A 84 -2.34 2.68 -4.11
C PRO A 84 -3.84 2.38 -4.23
N ARG A 85 -4.20 1.13 -3.94
CA ARG A 85 -5.59 0.68 -3.89
C ARG A 85 -5.94 0.32 -2.46
N ILE A 86 -7.06 0.85 -1.98
CA ILE A 86 -7.62 0.49 -0.68
C ILE A 86 -8.83 -0.41 -0.91
N VAL A 87 -8.85 -1.56 -0.24
CA VAL A 87 -9.95 -2.53 -0.30
C VAL A 87 -10.21 -3.12 1.08
N ASP A 88 -11.47 -3.24 1.46
CA ASP A 88 -11.84 -3.96 2.67
C ASP A 88 -11.80 -5.47 2.44
N VAL A 89 -11.11 -6.18 3.33
CA VAL A 89 -10.80 -7.62 3.26
C VAL A 89 -11.12 -8.26 4.61
N ASP A 90 -11.74 -9.43 4.57
CA ASP A 90 -11.97 -10.28 5.75
C ASP A 90 -10.82 -11.28 5.87
N PHE A 91 -10.02 -11.17 6.95
CA PHE A 91 -8.95 -12.14 7.25
C PHE A 91 -9.48 -13.49 7.74
N GLY A 92 -10.78 -13.56 7.99
CA GLY A 92 -11.52 -14.77 8.29
C GLY A 92 -12.34 -14.59 9.56
N GLY A 93 -13.57 -15.09 9.53
CA GLY A 93 -14.42 -15.09 10.72
C GLY A 93 -15.03 -13.71 11.04
N SER A 94 -15.24 -12.86 10.03
CA SER A 94 -15.73 -11.48 10.18
C SER A 94 -14.68 -10.51 10.75
N ASP A 95 -13.40 -10.82 10.53
CA ASP A 95 -12.27 -9.98 10.91
C ASP A 95 -11.92 -9.06 9.74
N TRP A 96 -12.68 -7.97 9.63
CA TRP A 96 -12.59 -7.03 8.51
C TRP A 96 -11.53 -5.96 8.74
N HIS A 97 -10.72 -5.73 7.71
CA HIS A 97 -9.65 -4.75 7.67
C HIS A 97 -9.69 -3.97 6.36
N SER A 98 -9.33 -2.68 6.39
CA SER A 98 -9.09 -1.88 5.19
C SER A 98 -7.62 -1.98 4.79
N LEU A 99 -7.30 -2.68 3.70
CA LEU A 99 -5.93 -2.88 3.24
C LEU A 99 -5.58 -1.87 2.16
N LEU A 100 -4.43 -1.20 2.32
CA LEU A 100 -3.78 -0.44 1.28
C LEU A 100 -2.74 -1.31 0.59
N VAL A 101 -2.86 -1.48 -0.72
CA VAL A 101 -1.88 -2.18 -1.55
C VAL A 101 -1.27 -1.23 -2.56
N GLY A 102 0.05 -1.14 -2.56
CA GLY A 102 0.82 -0.30 -3.47
C GLY A 102 1.83 -1.13 -4.26
N GLY A 103 2.09 -0.71 -5.49
CA GLY A 103 3.21 -1.20 -6.31
C GLY A 103 4.37 -0.21 -6.26
N LEU A 104 5.58 -0.70 -6.43
CA LEU A 104 6.80 0.11 -6.54
C LEU A 104 7.02 0.75 -7.92
N GLY A 105 6.10 0.61 -8.88
CA GLY A 105 6.24 1.23 -10.21
C GLY A 105 7.59 0.91 -10.88
N LYS A 106 8.35 1.94 -11.28
CA LYS A 106 9.71 1.81 -11.83
C LYS A 106 10.78 1.52 -10.77
N GLY A 107 10.47 1.71 -9.50
CA GLY A 107 11.38 1.46 -8.39
C GLY A 107 11.54 -0.01 -8.02
N GLY A 108 10.65 -0.88 -8.48
CA GLY A 108 10.81 -2.31 -8.20
C GLY A 108 9.70 -3.22 -8.71
N LYS A 109 10.01 -4.51 -8.61
CA LYS A 109 9.19 -5.64 -9.07
C LYS A 109 8.44 -6.28 -7.88
N SER A 110 7.82 -5.46 -7.06
CA SER A 110 7.10 -5.93 -5.89
C SER A 110 5.86 -5.09 -5.59
N TYR A 111 4.96 -5.71 -4.85
CA TYR A 111 3.80 -5.09 -4.21
C TYR A 111 3.96 -5.17 -2.71
N TYR A 112 3.48 -4.17 -2.01
CA TYR A 112 3.40 -4.17 -0.54
C TYR A 112 1.95 -3.95 -0.11
N ALA A 113 1.63 -4.46 1.08
CA ALA A 113 0.35 -4.22 1.73
C ALA A 113 0.53 -3.68 3.15
N LEU A 114 -0.28 -2.67 3.46
CA LEU A 114 -0.40 -2.06 4.77
C LEU A 114 -1.85 -2.20 5.25
N ASP A 115 -2.01 -2.41 6.56
CA ASP A 115 -3.29 -2.24 7.23
C ASP A 115 -3.53 -0.75 7.46
N VAL A 116 -4.65 -0.22 6.98
CA VAL A 116 -5.07 1.17 7.19
C VAL A 116 -6.46 1.23 7.83
N THR A 117 -6.81 0.20 8.59
CA THR A 117 -8.12 0.07 9.24
C THR A 117 -8.37 1.16 10.26
N ASP A 118 -7.37 1.54 11.06
CA ASP A 118 -7.47 2.62 12.03
C ASP A 118 -6.30 3.62 11.88
N PRO A 119 -6.42 4.59 10.95
CA PRO A 119 -5.40 5.61 10.76
C PRO A 119 -5.30 6.59 11.92
N GLY A 120 -6.31 6.68 12.79
CA GLY A 120 -6.29 7.54 13.98
C GLY A 120 -5.39 6.98 15.08
N ALA A 121 -5.21 5.66 15.10
CA ALA A 121 -4.33 4.98 16.06
C ALA A 121 -2.84 5.15 15.73
N ILE A 122 -2.47 5.57 14.53
CA ILE A 122 -1.08 5.73 14.10
C ILE A 122 -0.57 7.11 14.53
N THR A 123 0.08 7.17 15.69
CA THR A 123 0.66 8.41 16.25
C THR A 123 2.16 8.32 16.54
N THR A 124 2.75 7.13 16.33
CA THR A 124 4.17 6.85 16.58
C THR A 124 4.75 5.98 15.48
N GLU A 125 6.07 6.01 15.30
CA GLU A 125 6.78 5.17 14.33
C GLU A 125 6.54 3.67 14.58
N THR A 126 6.49 3.24 15.85
CA THR A 126 6.22 1.84 16.20
C THR A 126 4.83 1.39 15.74
N GLN A 127 3.82 2.26 15.87
CA GLN A 127 2.47 1.97 15.39
C GLN A 127 2.40 1.97 13.86
N ALA A 128 3.14 2.86 13.20
CA ALA A 128 3.25 2.88 11.74
C ALA A 128 3.93 1.61 11.21
N ALA A 129 5.01 1.16 11.86
CA ALA A 129 5.69 -0.09 11.51
C ALA A 129 4.78 -1.32 11.71
N GLY A 130 3.89 -1.27 12.70
CA GLY A 130 2.90 -2.32 12.96
C GLY A 130 1.82 -2.45 11.87
N GLN A 131 1.68 -1.47 10.98
CA GLN A 131 0.74 -1.55 9.85
C GLN A 131 1.25 -2.42 8.70
N TYR A 132 2.55 -2.74 8.67
CA TYR A 132 3.10 -3.58 7.62
C TYR A 132 2.52 -5.00 7.70
N LEU A 133 1.93 -5.46 6.60
CA LEU A 133 1.39 -6.82 6.49
C LEU A 133 2.36 -7.73 5.75
N TRP A 134 2.69 -7.39 4.51
CA TRP A 134 3.54 -8.21 3.65
C TRP A 134 4.08 -7.46 2.43
N THR A 135 5.07 -8.08 1.81
CA THR A 135 5.60 -7.77 0.47
C THR A 135 5.50 -9.02 -0.39
N PHE A 136 5.16 -8.84 -1.67
CA PHE A 136 5.11 -9.91 -2.66
C PHE A 136 6.00 -9.58 -3.87
N THR A 137 6.79 -10.56 -4.30
CA THR A 137 7.63 -10.50 -5.51
C THR A 137 7.73 -11.91 -6.10
N ASP A 138 7.95 -11.99 -7.41
CA ASP A 138 8.10 -13.24 -8.15
C ASP A 138 9.15 -13.05 -9.28
N ALA A 139 9.81 -14.14 -9.68
CA ALA A 139 10.84 -14.12 -10.71
C ALA A 139 10.31 -13.68 -12.08
N ASP A 140 9.05 -14.01 -12.37
CA ASP A 140 8.38 -13.68 -13.63
C ASP A 140 7.77 -12.27 -13.63
N MET A 141 7.91 -11.53 -12.52
CA MET A 141 7.38 -10.17 -12.42
C MET A 141 8.29 -9.12 -13.07
N GLY A 142 7.66 -8.25 -13.85
CA GLY A 142 8.17 -6.97 -14.31
C GLY A 142 7.87 -5.86 -13.31
N TYR A 143 8.02 -4.62 -13.77
CA TYR A 143 7.74 -3.44 -12.96
C TYR A 143 6.25 -3.35 -12.60
N SER A 144 5.97 -2.99 -11.35
CA SER A 144 4.63 -3.07 -10.74
C SER A 144 3.73 -1.87 -11.12
N TYR A 145 3.58 -1.62 -12.43
CA TYR A 145 2.67 -0.59 -12.96
C TYR A 145 1.20 -1.00 -12.87
N GLY A 146 0.94 -2.31 -12.87
CA GLY A 146 -0.42 -2.85 -12.81
C GLY A 146 -1.11 -2.47 -11.51
N LYS A 147 -2.34 -1.94 -11.59
CA LYS A 147 -3.16 -1.66 -10.41
C LYS A 147 -3.64 -2.99 -9.80
N PRO A 148 -3.30 -3.30 -8.53
CA PRO A 148 -3.74 -4.53 -7.91
C PRO A 148 -5.26 -4.52 -7.75
N THR A 149 -5.89 -5.68 -7.98
CA THR A 149 -7.31 -5.90 -7.72
C THR A 149 -7.46 -6.98 -6.67
N LEU A 150 -8.14 -6.67 -5.58
CA LEU A 150 -8.45 -7.65 -4.55
C LEU A 150 -9.87 -8.16 -4.77
N ALA A 151 -10.03 -9.48 -4.85
CA ALA A 151 -11.31 -10.11 -5.10
C ALA A 151 -11.47 -11.41 -4.31
N LYS A 152 -12.68 -11.62 -3.80
CA LYS A 152 -13.10 -12.87 -3.18
C LYS A 152 -13.56 -13.84 -4.27
N THR A 153 -13.02 -15.05 -4.30
CA THR A 153 -13.36 -16.03 -5.34
C THR A 153 -13.90 -17.33 -4.75
N ARG A 154 -15.00 -17.84 -5.32
CA ARG A 154 -15.62 -19.10 -4.88
C ARG A 154 -14.69 -20.30 -5.07
N GLY A 155 -13.86 -20.27 -6.11
CA GLY A 155 -12.89 -21.33 -6.41
C GLY A 155 -11.78 -21.51 -5.38
N PHE A 156 -11.58 -20.52 -4.49
CA PHE A 156 -10.57 -20.57 -3.43
C PHE A 156 -11.21 -20.56 -2.05
N SER A 157 -12.31 -21.29 -1.89
CA SER A 157 -13.05 -21.39 -0.61
C SER A 157 -13.42 -20.03 -0.02
N SER A 158 -13.83 -19.08 -0.87
CA SER A 158 -14.22 -17.73 -0.46
C SER A 158 -13.09 -16.93 0.19
N LYS A 159 -11.83 -17.28 -0.08
CA LYS A 159 -10.66 -16.49 0.30
C LYS A 159 -10.50 -15.26 -0.60
N TRP A 160 -9.88 -14.24 -0.03
CA TRP A 160 -9.43 -13.06 -0.74
C TRP A 160 -8.15 -13.34 -1.51
N LEU A 161 -8.13 -12.92 -2.78
CA LEU A 161 -6.96 -12.99 -3.64
C LEU A 161 -6.60 -11.59 -4.11
N MET A 162 -5.31 -11.30 -4.09
CA MET A 162 -4.76 -10.19 -4.86
C MET A 162 -4.43 -10.69 -6.27
N VAL A 163 -5.02 -10.06 -7.27
CA VAL A 163 -4.71 -10.27 -8.68
C VAL A 163 -3.93 -9.05 -9.18
N VAL A 164 -2.74 -9.30 -9.68
CA VAL A 164 -1.84 -8.29 -10.25
C VAL A 164 -1.43 -8.71 -11.65
N ALA A 165 -1.16 -7.72 -12.50
CA ALA A 165 -0.50 -7.97 -13.77
C ALA A 165 0.96 -8.35 -13.51
N ALA A 166 1.52 -9.26 -14.31
CA ALA A 166 2.91 -9.68 -14.16
C ALA A 166 3.90 -8.52 -14.39
N GLY A 167 3.56 -7.52 -15.20
CA GLY A 167 4.39 -6.35 -15.49
C GLY A 167 4.15 -5.80 -16.88
#